data_AF-A0A0S7X5L4-F1
#
_entry.id   AF-A0A0S7X5L4-F1
#
_cell.length_a   1.000
_cell.length_b   1.000
_cell.length_c   1.000
_cell.angle_alpha   90.00
_cell.angle_beta   90.00
_cell.angle_gamma   90.00
#
_symmetry.space_group_name_H-M   'P 1'
#
loop_
_entity.id
_entity.type
_entity.pdbx_description
1 polymer ?
#
loop_
_entity_poly.entity_id
_entity_poly.type
_entity_poly.pdbx_seq_one_letter_code
_entity_poly.pdbx_strand_id
1 'polypeptide(L)'
;MIKEFNKKVLRRLYLKEGKSTYTIAKMLKCSHSIIQYKCKKCGIKLRPSQKGKLKGLSKKILNKLYVREQRSIHKIAKMLDCSASSVFYHCKKYGIKLRPRMKEIKGLNKSTLHRLYVKEGKSINKIAEMFSCSHSIIETRCKYYGI
;
A
#
# COMPACT_ATOMS: atom_id res chain seq x y z
N MET A 1 -10.17 32.34 14.01
CA MET A 1 -10.87 31.83 15.21
C MET A 1 -10.37 30.43 15.57
N ILE A 2 -9.46 30.32 16.54
CA ILE A 2 -9.09 29.03 17.14
C ILE A 2 -10.13 28.74 18.21
N LYS A 3 -11.03 27.77 17.96
CA LYS A 3 -11.96 27.28 18.99
C LYS A 3 -11.14 26.84 20.21
N GLU A 4 -11.50 27.33 21.38
CA GLU A 4 -10.83 27.06 22.63
C GLU A 4 -11.08 25.59 23.06
N PHE A 5 -10.22 24.65 22.65
CA PHE A 5 -10.29 23.27 23.14
C PHE A 5 -9.42 23.11 24.38
N ASN A 6 -10.10 23.11 25.52
CA ASN A 6 -9.50 23.08 26.86
C ASN A 6 -9.06 21.65 27.26
N LYS A 7 -8.13 21.52 28.22
CA LYS A 7 -7.53 20.24 28.70
C LYS A 7 -8.57 19.16 29.01
N LYS A 8 -9.73 19.55 29.53
CA LYS A 8 -10.86 18.66 29.85
C LYS A 8 -11.44 17.99 28.60
N VAL A 9 -11.59 18.72 27.49
CA VAL A 9 -12.14 18.20 26.23
C VAL A 9 -11.20 17.15 25.63
N LEU A 10 -9.89 17.46 25.58
CA LEU A 10 -8.89 16.51 25.09
C LEU A 10 -8.83 15.23 25.94
N ARG A 11 -8.91 15.34 27.27
CA ARG A 11 -8.96 14.16 28.16
C ARG A 11 -10.22 13.33 27.90
N ARG A 12 -11.39 13.95 27.77
CA ARG A 12 -12.65 13.22 27.50
C ARG A 12 -12.59 12.50 26.15
N LEU A 13 -12.30 13.23 25.07
CA LEU A 13 -12.29 12.66 23.71
C LEU A 13 -11.23 11.56 23.54
N TYR A 14 -10.04 11.75 24.11
CA TYR A 14 -8.90 10.84 23.89
C TYR A 14 -8.86 9.65 24.85
N LEU A 15 -9.11 9.88 26.15
CA LEU A 15 -9.00 8.85 27.19
C LEU A 15 -10.32 8.13 27.44
N LYS A 16 -11.44 8.86 27.56
CA LYS A 16 -12.76 8.25 27.83
C LYS A 16 -13.42 7.71 26.56
N GLU A 17 -13.48 8.53 25.52
CA GLU A 17 -14.19 8.18 24.27
C GLU A 17 -13.31 7.44 23.25
N GLY A 18 -12.03 7.20 23.57
CA GLY A 18 -11.15 6.38 22.75
C GLY A 18 -10.73 6.97 21.39
N LYS A 19 -11.12 8.20 21.05
CA LYS A 19 -10.91 8.79 19.71
C LYS A 19 -9.43 9.02 19.39
N SER A 20 -9.08 8.86 18.11
CA SER A 20 -7.73 9.16 17.63
C SER A 20 -7.47 10.67 17.60
N THR A 21 -6.21 11.09 17.67
CA THR A 21 -5.85 12.51 17.52
C THR A 21 -6.26 13.08 16.16
N TYR A 22 -6.36 12.24 15.12
CA TYR A 22 -6.83 12.64 13.80
C TYR A 22 -8.35 12.88 13.79
N THR A 23 -9.12 11.99 14.42
CA THR A 23 -10.57 12.14 14.59
C THR A 23 -10.89 13.41 15.39
N ILE A 24 -10.16 13.63 16.49
CA ILE A 24 -10.29 14.84 17.31
C ILE A 24 -9.95 16.09 16.48
N ALA A 25 -8.88 16.06 15.70
CA ALA A 25 -8.49 17.17 14.83
C ALA A 25 -9.58 17.52 13.81
N LYS A 26 -10.21 16.50 13.19
CA LYS A 26 -11.34 16.67 12.27
C LYS A 26 -12.55 17.28 12.96
N MET A 27 -12.92 16.79 14.15
CA MET A 27 -14.03 17.32 14.94
C MET A 27 -13.82 18.79 15.35
N LEU A 28 -12.57 19.13 15.69
CA LEU A 28 -12.19 20.47 16.15
C LEU A 28 -11.74 21.40 15.01
N LYS A 29 -11.84 20.94 13.75
CA LYS A 29 -11.39 21.65 12.54
C LYS A 29 -9.99 22.24 12.69
N CYS A 30 -9.04 21.45 13.18
CA CYS A 30 -7.64 21.85 13.36
C CYS A 30 -6.69 20.78 12.84
N SER A 31 -5.39 21.10 12.79
CA SER A 31 -4.37 20.13 12.42
C SER A 31 -4.14 19.09 13.52
N HIS A 32 -3.95 17.83 13.13
CA HIS A 32 -3.55 16.74 14.00
C HIS A 32 -2.29 17.07 14.83
N SER A 33 -1.33 17.80 14.26
CA SER A 33 -0.10 18.22 14.95
C SER A 33 -0.39 19.15 16.13
N ILE A 34 -1.42 20.01 16.04
CA ILE A 34 -1.85 20.89 17.12
C ILE A 34 -2.42 20.07 18.29
N ILE A 35 -3.22 19.05 17.98
CA ILE A 35 -3.76 18.13 19.00
C ILE A 35 -2.64 17.36 19.70
N GLN A 36 -1.65 16.86 18.96
CA GLN A 36 -0.49 16.20 19.57
C GLN A 36 0.29 17.14 20.50
N TYR A 37 0.57 18.37 20.05
CA TYR A 37 1.26 19.38 20.84
C TYR A 37 0.48 19.68 22.14
N LYS A 38 -0.83 19.91 22.04
CA LYS A 38 -1.68 20.19 23.21
C LYS A 38 -1.80 18.99 24.14
N CYS A 39 -1.92 17.76 23.62
CA CYS A 39 -1.90 16.55 24.44
C CYS A 39 -0.60 16.47 25.26
N LYS A 40 0.56 16.71 24.62
CA LYS A 40 1.86 16.77 25.32
C LYS A 40 1.90 17.88 26.37
N LYS A 41 1.51 19.12 26.02
CA LYS A 41 1.47 20.27 26.94
C LYS A 41 0.52 20.03 28.14
N CYS A 42 -0.53 19.26 27.95
CA CYS A 42 -1.49 18.91 29.00
C CYS A 42 -1.10 17.65 29.81
N GLY A 43 0.05 17.04 29.54
CA GLY A 43 0.52 15.82 30.21
C GLY A 43 -0.25 14.55 29.81
N ILE A 44 -0.93 14.56 28.67
CA ILE A 44 -1.62 13.38 28.13
C ILE A 44 -0.58 12.55 27.35
N LYS A 45 -0.20 11.40 27.89
CA LYS A 45 0.66 10.43 27.18
C LYS A 45 -0.07 9.95 25.93
N LEU A 46 0.50 10.25 24.77
CA LEU A 46 -0.02 9.78 23.49
C LEU A 46 0.21 8.26 23.39
N ARG A 47 -0.78 7.55 22.85
CA ARG A 47 -0.69 6.13 22.51
C ARG A 47 0.55 5.93 21.63
N PRO A 48 1.36 4.89 21.91
CA PRO A 48 2.54 4.60 21.12
C PRO A 48 2.15 4.37 19.66
N SER A 49 3.03 4.82 18.76
CA SER A 49 2.85 4.54 17.34
C SER A 49 2.80 3.03 17.12
N GLN A 50 1.88 2.57 16.28
CA GLN A 50 1.82 1.17 15.84
C GLN A 50 3.08 0.76 15.03
N LYS A 51 4.02 1.68 14.74
CA LYS A 51 5.33 1.36 14.15
C LYS A 51 6.06 0.21 14.88
N GLY A 52 5.84 0.03 16.19
CA GLY A 52 6.44 -1.04 16.99
C GLY A 52 5.78 -2.42 16.86
N LYS A 53 4.56 -2.54 16.32
CA LYS A 53 3.87 -3.84 16.15
C LYS A 53 4.42 -4.69 14.99
N LEU A 54 5.34 -4.17 14.19
CA LEU A 54 5.86 -4.84 12.99
C LEU A 54 6.91 -5.92 13.29
N LYS A 55 6.89 -6.56 14.48
CA LYS A 55 7.83 -7.64 14.85
C LYS A 55 7.85 -8.78 13.81
N GLY A 56 6.75 -9.00 13.08
CA GLY A 56 6.66 -10.00 12.01
C GLY A 56 7.38 -9.65 10.70
N LEU A 57 7.75 -8.39 10.46
CA LEU A 57 8.39 -7.94 9.20
C LEU A 57 9.91 -7.94 9.28
N SER A 58 10.51 -8.99 9.84
CA SER A 58 11.96 -9.16 9.81
C SER A 58 12.45 -9.60 8.42
N LYS A 59 13.71 -9.28 8.09
CA LYS A 59 14.36 -9.72 6.83
C LYS A 59 14.29 -11.24 6.66
N LYS A 60 14.47 -12.00 7.75
CA LYS A 60 14.45 -13.48 7.75
C LYS A 60 13.07 -14.02 7.37
N ILE A 61 12.00 -13.47 7.97
CA ILE A 61 10.62 -13.89 7.69
C ILE A 61 10.24 -13.51 6.25
N LEU A 62 10.55 -12.30 5.81
CA LEU A 62 10.25 -11.86 4.44
C LEU A 62 11.00 -12.68 3.40
N ASN A 63 12.27 -13.02 3.61
CA ASN A 63 13.00 -13.91 2.71
C ASN A 63 12.38 -15.32 2.67
N LYS A 64 11.96 -15.88 3.81
CA LYS A 64 11.30 -17.18 3.85
C LYS A 64 9.98 -17.15 3.07
N LEU A 65 9.06 -16.24 3.42
CA LEU A 65 7.72 -16.21 2.86
C LEU A 65 7.69 -15.73 1.39
N TYR A 66 8.46 -14.69 1.07
CA TYR A 66 8.43 -14.08 -0.26
C TYR A 66 9.35 -14.76 -1.26
N VAL A 67 10.58 -15.11 -0.87
CA VAL A 67 11.56 -15.67 -1.80
C VAL A 67 11.45 -17.19 -1.86
N ARG A 68 11.47 -17.88 -0.71
CA ARG A 68 11.47 -19.35 -0.67
C ARG A 68 10.09 -19.94 -0.92
N GLU A 69 9.06 -19.46 -0.21
CA GLU A 69 7.69 -19.97 -0.33
C GLU A 69 6.87 -19.30 -1.44
N GLN A 70 7.47 -18.36 -2.18
CA GLN A 70 6.87 -17.64 -3.30
C GLN A 70 5.50 -17.00 -3.02
N ARG A 71 5.18 -16.69 -1.75
CA ARG A 71 3.92 -16.04 -1.35
C ARG A 71 3.84 -14.62 -1.91
N SER A 72 2.62 -14.17 -2.21
CA SER A 72 2.40 -12.78 -2.64
C SER A 72 2.49 -11.82 -1.46
N ILE A 73 2.81 -10.54 -1.73
CA ILE A 73 2.85 -9.48 -0.72
C ILE A 73 1.52 -9.40 0.05
N HIS A 74 0.39 -9.51 -0.64
CA HIS A 74 -0.94 -9.48 -0.02
C HIS A 74 -1.19 -10.67 0.90
N LYS A 75 -0.74 -11.87 0.52
CA LYS A 75 -0.87 -13.07 1.36
C LYS A 75 0.00 -12.94 2.61
N ILE A 76 1.24 -12.45 2.46
CA ILE A 76 2.14 -12.16 3.59
C ILE A 76 1.54 -11.11 4.52
N ALA A 77 0.98 -10.05 3.95
CA ALA A 77 0.31 -8.98 4.70
C ALA A 77 -0.84 -9.52 5.56
N LYS A 78 -1.69 -10.38 4.98
CA LYS A 78 -2.77 -11.07 5.70
C LYS A 78 -2.25 -12.01 6.79
N MET A 79 -1.18 -12.76 6.52
CA MET A 79 -0.57 -13.68 7.50
C MET A 79 0.07 -12.95 8.69
N LEU A 80 0.60 -11.75 8.47
CA LEU A 80 1.30 -10.96 9.48
C LEU A 80 0.44 -9.84 10.06
N ASP A 81 -0.87 -9.84 9.78
CA ASP A 81 -1.85 -8.82 10.19
C ASP A 81 -1.32 -7.38 9.98
N CYS A 82 -0.84 -7.11 8.77
CA CYS A 82 -0.27 -5.82 8.41
C CYS A 82 -0.69 -5.38 7.00
N SER A 83 -0.36 -4.14 6.64
CA SER A 83 -0.67 -3.64 5.30
C SER A 83 0.30 -4.18 4.25
N ALA A 84 -0.18 -4.38 3.02
CA ALA A 84 0.68 -4.72 1.88
C ALA A 84 1.78 -3.66 1.64
N SER A 85 1.46 -2.38 1.89
CA SER A 85 2.41 -1.27 1.82
C SER A 85 3.54 -1.43 2.85
N SER A 86 3.24 -1.91 4.06
CA SER A 86 4.25 -2.21 5.09
C SER A 86 5.20 -3.31 4.63
N VAL A 87 4.66 -4.40 4.09
CA VAL A 87 5.46 -5.52 3.53
C VAL A 87 6.36 -5.01 2.39
N PHE A 88 5.80 -4.25 1.45
CA PHE A 88 6.53 -3.68 0.32
C PHE A 88 7.68 -2.76 0.77
N TYR A 89 7.40 -1.85 1.71
CA TYR A 89 8.39 -0.96 2.30
C TYR A 89 9.54 -1.76 2.94
N HIS A 90 9.22 -2.80 3.72
CA HIS A 90 10.25 -3.62 4.35
C HIS A 90 11.05 -4.47 3.35
N CYS A 91 10.41 -5.02 2.31
CA CYS A 91 11.14 -5.70 1.23
C CYS A 91 12.16 -4.76 0.58
N LYS A 92 11.77 -3.52 0.25
CA LYS A 92 12.70 -2.50 -0.26
C LYS A 92 13.80 -2.16 0.74
N LYS A 93 13.44 -1.89 1.99
CA LYS A 93 14.37 -1.56 3.07
C LYS A 93 15.45 -2.63 3.26
N TYR A 94 15.10 -3.91 3.08
CA TYR A 94 16.04 -5.02 3.23
C TYR A 94 16.72 -5.48 1.95
N GLY A 95 16.50 -4.79 0.82
CA GLY A 95 17.07 -5.13 -0.48
C GLY A 95 16.52 -6.42 -1.10
N ILE A 96 15.30 -6.84 -0.72
CA ILE A 96 14.65 -8.01 -1.31
C ILE A 96 14.10 -7.61 -2.68
N LYS A 97 14.66 -8.21 -3.75
CA LYS A 97 14.23 -7.94 -5.14
C LYS A 97 12.75 -8.30 -5.30
N LEU A 98 11.95 -7.29 -5.62
CA LEU A 98 10.52 -7.45 -5.85
C LEU A 98 10.27 -8.05 -7.23
N ARG A 99 9.28 -8.94 -7.30
CA ARG A 99 8.78 -9.52 -8.55
C ARG A 99 8.16 -8.40 -9.40
N PRO A 100 8.35 -8.46 -10.73
CA PRO A 100 7.75 -7.48 -11.63
C PRO A 100 6.24 -7.49 -11.50
N ARG A 101 5.62 -6.31 -11.64
CA ARG A 101 4.15 -6.15 -11.56
C ARG A 101 3.44 -6.87 -12.70
N MET A 102 4.07 -6.96 -13.86
CA MET A 102 3.56 -7.68 -15.02
C MET A 102 4.40 -8.92 -15.26
N LYS A 103 3.73 -10.04 -15.56
CA LYS A 103 4.39 -11.25 -16.06
C LYS A 103 5.11 -10.88 -17.34
N GLU A 104 6.40 -11.20 -17.45
CA GLU A 104 7.14 -11.05 -18.69
C GLU A 104 6.66 -12.10 -19.70
N ILE A 105 6.39 -11.68 -20.93
CA ILE A 105 5.97 -12.57 -22.03
C ILE A 105 6.91 -12.25 -23.17
N LYS A 106 7.72 -13.22 -23.56
CA LYS A 106 8.75 -13.06 -24.59
C LYS A 106 8.10 -12.59 -25.90
N GLY A 107 8.69 -11.57 -26.52
CA GLY A 107 8.21 -11.00 -27.79
C GLY A 107 7.00 -10.05 -27.67
N LEU A 108 6.28 -10.04 -26.55
CA LEU A 108 5.16 -9.13 -26.34
C LEU A 108 5.63 -7.83 -25.67
N ASN A 109 6.21 -6.94 -26.47
CA ASN A 109 6.62 -5.60 -26.07
C ASN A 109 5.69 -4.54 -26.68
N LYS A 110 5.92 -3.25 -26.36
CA LYS A 110 5.10 -2.14 -26.86
C LYS A 110 5.03 -2.11 -28.39
N SER A 111 6.16 -2.27 -29.07
CA SER A 111 6.24 -2.23 -30.54
C SER A 111 5.46 -3.37 -31.19
N THR A 112 5.59 -4.59 -30.67
CA THR A 112 4.83 -5.75 -31.14
C THR A 112 3.34 -5.54 -30.93
N LEU A 113 2.94 -5.05 -29.75
CA LEU A 113 1.53 -4.82 -29.43
C LEU A 113 0.92 -3.72 -30.30
N HIS A 114 1.65 -2.63 -30.53
CA HIS A 114 1.23 -1.55 -31.43
C HIS A 114 1.10 -2.05 -32.87
N ARG A 115 2.03 -2.89 -33.35
CA ARG A 115 1.94 -3.45 -34.70
C ARG A 115 0.69 -4.34 -34.83
N LEU A 116 0.50 -5.29 -33.92
CA LEU A 116 -0.60 -6.25 -34.00
C LEU A 116 -1.98 -5.61 -33.79
N TYR A 117 -2.12 -4.70 -32.82
CA TYR A 117 -3.41 -4.10 -32.46
C TYR A 117 -3.74 -2.89 -33.33
N VAL A 118 -2.81 -1.95 -33.51
CA VAL A 118 -3.08 -0.67 -34.20
C VAL A 118 -2.88 -0.79 -35.71
N LYS A 119 -1.78 -1.40 -36.17
CA LYS A 119 -1.47 -1.48 -37.62
C LYS A 119 -2.19 -2.64 -38.31
N GLU A 120 -2.20 -3.80 -37.68
CA GLU A 120 -2.79 -5.03 -38.25
C GLU A 120 -4.25 -5.26 -37.81
N GLY A 121 -4.80 -4.43 -36.90
CA GLY A 121 -6.21 -4.48 -36.50
C GLY A 121 -6.64 -5.76 -35.76
N LYS A 122 -5.70 -6.55 -35.21
CA LYS A 122 -6.03 -7.81 -34.53
C LYS A 122 -6.73 -7.55 -33.21
N SER A 123 -7.77 -8.35 -32.92
CA SER A 123 -8.48 -8.27 -31.66
C SER A 123 -7.60 -8.69 -30.47
N ILE A 124 -7.93 -8.18 -29.27
CA ILE A 124 -7.24 -8.54 -28.02
C ILE A 124 -7.21 -10.06 -27.81
N ASN A 125 -8.32 -10.75 -28.09
CA ASN A 125 -8.41 -12.20 -27.99
C ASN A 125 -7.46 -12.90 -28.96
N LYS A 126 -7.36 -12.42 -30.20
CA LYS A 126 -6.46 -13.01 -31.20
C LYS A 126 -4.99 -12.84 -30.81
N ILE A 127 -4.63 -11.67 -30.29
CA ILE A 127 -3.28 -11.43 -29.76
C ILE A 127 -3.03 -12.33 -28.53
N ALA A 128 -4.01 -12.49 -27.65
CA ALA A 128 -3.89 -13.33 -26.47
C ALA A 128 -3.60 -14.80 -26.84
N GLU A 129 -4.30 -15.34 -27.84
CA GLU A 129 -4.04 -16.66 -28.43
C GLU A 129 -2.61 -16.77 -28.99
N MET A 130 -2.16 -15.77 -29.76
CA MET A 130 -0.81 -15.77 -30.36
C MET A 130 0.32 -15.87 -29.32
N PHE A 131 0.10 -15.31 -28.13
CA PHE A 131 1.09 -15.31 -27.04
C PHE A 131 0.76 -16.32 -25.93
N SER A 132 -0.20 -17.22 -26.16
CA SER A 132 -0.66 -18.23 -25.19
C SER A 132 -0.91 -17.63 -23.80
N CYS A 133 -1.60 -16.49 -23.77
CA CYS A 133 -1.85 -15.72 -22.56
C CYS A 133 -3.33 -15.31 -22.46
N SER A 134 -3.77 -14.87 -21.29
CA SER A 134 -5.15 -14.40 -21.11
C SER A 134 -5.35 -13.04 -21.79
N HIS A 135 -6.55 -12.81 -22.36
CA HIS A 135 -6.95 -11.52 -22.92
C HIS A 135 -6.73 -10.36 -21.93
N SER A 136 -6.91 -10.61 -20.63
CA SER A 136 -6.71 -9.62 -19.56
C SER A 136 -5.26 -9.10 -19.50
N ILE A 137 -4.28 -9.93 -19.86
CA ILE A 137 -2.86 -9.53 -19.92
C ILE A 137 -2.64 -8.57 -21.08
N ILE A 138 -3.23 -8.84 -22.23
CA ILE A 138 -3.15 -7.98 -23.41
C ILE A 138 -3.84 -6.64 -23.14
N GLU A 139 -5.06 -6.65 -22.61
CA GLU A 139 -5.80 -5.45 -22.25
C GLU A 139 -5.03 -4.57 -21.24
N THR A 140 -4.48 -5.20 -20.19
CA THR A 140 -3.66 -4.50 -19.19
C THR A 140 -2.42 -3.87 -19.81
N ARG A 141 -1.79 -4.53 -20.78
CA ARG A 141 -0.62 -4.02 -21.49
C ARG A 141 -0.96 -2.90 -22.47
N CYS A 142 -2.08 -2.98 -23.18
CA CYS A 142 -2.55 -1.88 -24.03
C CYS A 142 -2.76 -0.62 -23.18
N LYS A 143 -3.51 -0.73 -22.07
CA LYS A 143 -3.71 0.36 -21.11
C LYS A 143 -2.39 0.91 -20.56
N TYR A 144 -1.44 0.05 -20.22
CA TYR A 144 -0.14 0.47 -19.70
C TYR A 144 0.73 1.21 -20.73
N TYR A 145 0.65 0.82 -22.00
CA TYR A 145 1.42 1.44 -23.08
C TYR A 145 0.70 2.60 -23.78
N GLY A 146 -0.58 2.83 -23.47
CA GLY A 146 -1.43 3.85 -24.11
C GLY A 146 -1.78 3.50 -25.55
N ILE A 147 -2.05 2.22 -25.81
CA ILE A 147 -2.50 1.68 -27.10
C ILE A 147 -4.01 1.44 -27.05
#